data_AF-C3YFZ9-F1
#
_entry.id   AF-C3YFZ9-F1
#
_cell.length_a   1.000
_cell.length_b   1.000
_cell.length_c   1.000
_cell.angle_alpha   90.00
_cell.angle_beta   90.00
_cell.angle_gamma   90.00
#
_symmetry.space_group_name_H-M   'P 1'
#
loop_
_entity.id
_entity.type
_entity.pdbx_description
1 polymer ?
#
loop_
_entity_poly.entity_id
_entity_poly.type
_entity_poly.pdbx_seq_one_letter_code
_entity_poly.pdbx_strand_id
1 'polypeptide(L)' 'CLPGEFPCASGGCIDLWWRCDHDNDCLDGSDEIDCVYPECHADQFRCAGSGRCISARWRCDGERDCRDASDE' A
#
# COMPACT_ATOMS: atom_id res chain seq x y z
N CYS A 1 14.72 -15.77 0.60
CA CYS A 1 14.16 -14.87 -0.42
C CYS A 1 15.06 -14.88 -1.63
N LEU A 2 14.46 -14.89 -2.81
CA LEU A 2 15.10 -14.83 -4.12
C LEU A 2 15.55 -13.39 -4.44
N PRO A 3 16.43 -13.20 -5.44
CA PRO A 3 16.70 -11.87 -5.99
C PRO A 3 15.40 -11.29 -6.54
N GLY A 4 14.94 -10.16 -6.01
CA GLY A 4 13.62 -9.60 -6.34
C GLY A 4 12.63 -9.59 -5.16
N GLU A 5 12.93 -10.31 -4.08
CA GLU A 5 12.04 -10.44 -2.92
C GLU A 5 12.56 -9.67 -1.69
N PHE A 6 11.64 -9.13 -0.91
CA PHE A 6 11.90 -8.52 0.38
C PHE A 6 11.66 -9.52 1.54
N PRO A 7 12.63 -9.71 2.45
CA PRO A 7 12.46 -10.57 3.62
C PRO A 7 11.68 -9.86 4.73
N CYS A 8 10.56 -10.46 5.15
CA CYS A 8 9.79 -10.02 6.31
C CYS A 8 10.50 -10.36 7.63
N ALA A 9 10.34 -9.52 8.66
CA ALA A 9 10.91 -9.76 9.98
C ALA A 9 10.25 -10.96 10.72
N SER A 10 8.97 -11.24 10.44
CA SER A 10 8.24 -12.43 10.92
C SER A 10 8.75 -13.76 10.36
N GLY A 11 9.60 -13.71 9.34
CA GLY A 11 9.89 -14.85 8.48
C GLY A 11 8.87 -14.92 7.34
N GLY A 12 9.38 -14.86 6.11
CA GLY A 12 8.58 -14.76 4.90
C GLY A 12 9.34 -13.97 3.83
N CYS A 13 8.89 -14.08 2.58
CA CYS A 13 9.42 -13.32 1.46
C CYS A 13 8.23 -12.81 0.65
N ILE A 14 8.22 -11.51 0.40
CA ILE A 14 7.25 -10.85 -0.49
C ILE A 14 8.00 -10.29 -1.70
N ASP A 15 7.28 -9.87 -2.74
CA ASP A 15 7.92 -9.15 -3.85
C ASP A 15 8.47 -7.80 -3.37
N LEU A 16 9.63 -7.37 -3.88
CA LEU A 16 10.21 -6.06 -3.53
C LEU A 16 9.27 -4.88 -3.84
N TRP A 17 8.33 -5.05 -4.76
CA TRP A 17 7.34 -4.04 -5.12
C TRP A 17 6.22 -3.87 -4.09
N TRP A 18 6.05 -4.85 -3.18
CA TRP A 18 5.11 -4.80 -2.07
C TRP A 18 5.71 -4.12 -0.84
N ARG A 19 6.99 -3.75 -0.88
CA ARG A 19 7.59 -2.96 0.19
C ARG A 19 7.18 -1.49 0.05
N CYS A 20 6.65 -0.90 1.12
CA CYS A 20 6.20 0.48 1.17
C CYS A 20 5.08 0.79 0.17
N ASP A 21 4.14 -0.13 -0.01
CA ASP A 21 3.01 0.05 -0.92
C ASP A 21 1.70 0.45 -0.20
N HIS A 22 1.78 0.69 1.12
CA HIS A 22 0.72 0.96 2.08
C HIS A 22 -0.11 -0.27 2.46
N ASP A 23 0.33 -1.46 2.07
CA ASP A 23 -0.33 -2.70 2.42
C ASP A 23 0.55 -3.59 3.30
N ASN A 24 -0.11 -4.21 4.28
CA ASN A 24 0.55 -5.15 5.17
C ASN A 24 0.64 -6.51 4.47
N ASP A 25 1.69 -6.73 3.68
CA ASP A 25 1.95 -8.00 2.98
C ASP A 25 2.85 -8.92 3.78
N CYS A 26 3.76 -8.37 4.58
CA CYS A 26 4.38 -9.13 5.65
C CYS A 26 3.35 -9.39 6.76
N LEU A 27 3.23 -10.60 7.31
CA LEU A 27 2.24 -10.86 8.39
C LEU A 27 2.42 -9.99 9.64
N ASP A 28 3.58 -9.33 9.79
CA ASP A 28 3.95 -8.43 10.87
C ASP A 28 4.07 -6.94 10.47
N GLY A 29 3.81 -6.58 9.21
CA GLY A 29 3.93 -5.19 8.73
C GLY A 29 5.33 -4.67 8.58
N SER A 30 6.34 -5.55 8.56
CA SER A 30 7.74 -5.16 8.46
C SER A 30 8.15 -4.55 7.11
N ASP A 31 7.37 -4.81 6.07
CA ASP A 31 7.41 -4.18 4.75
C ASP A 31 7.02 -2.71 4.75
N GLU A 32 6.14 -2.31 5.67
CA GLU A 32 5.61 -0.95 5.79
C GLU A 32 6.29 -0.11 6.89
N ILE A 33 7.40 -0.60 7.45
CA ILE A 33 8.20 0.13 8.45
C ILE A 33 9.33 0.93 7.76
N ASP A 34 9.55 2.15 8.26
CA ASP A 34 10.60 3.07 7.76
C ASP A 34 10.41 3.50 6.30
N CYS A 35 9.15 3.57 5.88
CA CYS A 35 8.74 4.04 4.57
C CYS A 35 8.48 5.55 4.57
N VAL A 36 8.97 6.23 3.55
CA VAL A 36 8.68 7.66 3.32
C VAL A 36 7.62 7.75 2.23
N TYR A 37 6.38 7.93 2.65
CA TYR A 37 5.26 8.14 1.73
C TYR A 37 5.15 9.64 1.42
N PRO A 38 5.30 10.05 0.14
CA PRO A 38 5.02 11.42 -0.23
C PRO A 38 3.55 11.77 -0.01
N GLU A 39 3.25 13.04 0.24
CA GLU A 39 1.87 13.51 0.23
C GLU A 39 1.23 13.24 -1.14
N CYS A 40 -0.04 12.84 -1.14
CA CYS A 40 -0.78 12.63 -2.38
C CYS A 40 -0.82 13.91 -3.21
N HIS A 41 -0.74 13.76 -4.53
CA HIS A 41 -0.91 14.87 -5.45
C HIS A 41 -2.36 15.42 -5.40
N ALA A 42 -2.56 16.65 -5.89
CA ALA A 42 -3.87 17.31 -5.85
C ALA A 42 -4.96 16.58 -6.67
N ASP A 43 -4.56 15.74 -7.63
CA ASP A 43 -5.42 14.89 -8.47
C ASP A 43 -5.54 13.46 -7.94
N GLN A 44 -5.06 13.21 -6.72
CA GLN A 44 -5.13 11.92 -6.04
C GLN A 44 -6.03 11.99 -4.81
N PHE A 45 -6.67 10.87 -4.51
CA PHE A 45 -7.43 10.65 -3.29
C PHE A 45 -6.64 9.76 -2.34
N ARG A 46 -6.64 10.11 -1.05
CA ARG A 46 -5.94 9.36 0.00
C ARG A 46 -6.92 8.39 0.66
N CYS A 47 -6.66 7.09 0.55
CA CYS A 47 -7.41 6.05 1.26
C CYS A 47 -7.35 6.29 2.77
N ALA A 48 -8.47 6.13 3.47
CA ALA A 48 -8.57 6.43 4.89
C ALA A 48 -7.81 5.43 5.77
N GLY A 49 -7.86 4.14 5.42
CA GLY A 49 -7.25 3.06 6.21
C GLY A 49 -5.75 2.90 5.99
N SER A 50 -5.31 2.83 4.72
CA SER A 50 -3.90 2.60 4.38
C SER A 50 -3.12 3.91 4.19
N GLY A 51 -3.78 5.02 3.87
CA GLY A 51 -3.11 6.25 3.46
C GLY A 51 -2.58 6.21 2.01
N ARG A 52 -2.84 5.13 1.26
CA ARG A 52 -2.48 4.97 -0.16
C ARG A 52 -3.10 6.07 -1.00
N CYS A 53 -2.33 6.62 -1.93
CA CYS A 53 -2.82 7.61 -2.89
C CYS A 53 -3.30 6.90 -4.15
N ILE A 54 -4.59 7.02 -4.44
CA ILE A 54 -5.22 6.54 -5.68
C ILE A 54 -5.62 7.72 -6.56
N SER A 55 -6.00 7.48 -7.82
CA SER A 55 -6.50 8.58 -8.65
C SER A 55 -7.82 9.12 -8.08
N ALA A 56 -7.98 10.44 -8.01
CA ALA A 56 -9.23 11.03 -7.54
C ALA A 56 -10.45 10.65 -8.39
N ARG A 57 -10.23 10.15 -9.62
CA ARG A 57 -11.28 9.63 -10.51
C ARG A 57 -11.85 8.29 -10.05
N TRP A 58 -11.09 7.53 -9.26
CA TRP A 58 -11.47 6.21 -8.72
C TRP A 58 -12.32 6.34 -7.46
N ARG A 59 -12.49 7.56 -6.96
CA ARG A 59 -13.39 7.82 -5.87
C ARG A 59 -14.84 7.71 -6.34
N CYS A 60 -15.60 6.82 -5.72
CA CYS A 60 -17.01 6.53 -5.96
C CYS A 60 -17.28 6.13 -7.41
N ASP A 61 -16.39 5.33 -8.00
CA ASP A 61 -16.53 4.86 -9.38
C ASP A 61 -17.18 3.47 -9.49
N GLY A 62 -17.45 2.82 -8.35
CA GLY A 62 -18.11 1.52 -8.26
C GLY A 62 -17.12 0.36 -8.14
N GLU A 63 -15.82 0.62 -8.14
CA GLU A 63 -14.76 -0.36 -7.89
C GLU A 63 -14.04 -0.05 -6.57
N ARG A 64 -13.58 -1.10 -5.89
CA ARG A 64 -12.83 -0.95 -4.66
C ARG A 64 -11.34 -0.82 -4.99
N ASP A 65 -10.81 0.40 -5.06
CA ASP A 65 -9.39 0.67 -5.24
C ASP A 65 -8.65 0.85 -3.91
N CYS A 66 -9.31 1.33 -2.86
CA CYS A 66 -8.77 1.29 -1.50
C CYS A 66 -9.10 -0.05 -0.84
N ARG A 67 -8.12 -0.64 -0.13
CA ARG A 67 -8.33 -1.92 0.58
C ARG A 67 -9.44 -1.86 1.62
N ASP A 68 -9.63 -0.69 2.24
CA ASP A 68 -10.70 -0.40 3.19
C ASP A 68 -12.01 0.06 2.53
N ALA A 69 -12.07 0.13 1.20
CA ALA A 69 -13.19 0.67 0.41
C ALA A 69 -13.57 2.10 0.81
N SER A 70 -12.62 2.90 1.29
CA SER A 70 -12.86 4.30 1.65
C SER A 70 -13.04 5.23 0.46
N ASP A 71 -12.65 4.77 -0.72
CA ASP A 71 -12.89 5.42 -1.99
C ASP A 71 -14.32 5.25 -2.49
N GLU A 72 -15.07 4.26 -2.00
CA GLU A 72 -16.44 3.94 -2.42
C GLU A 72 -17.54 4.62 -1.58
#